data_AF-A0A4Q2DM48-F1
#
_entry.id   AF-A0A4Q2DM48-F1
#
_cell.length_a   1.000
_cell.length_b   1.000
_cell.length_c   1.000
_cell.angle_alpha   90.00
_cell.angle_beta   90.00
_cell.angle_gamma   90.00
#
_symmetry.space_group_name_H-M   'P 1'
#
loop_
_entity.id
_entity.type
_entity.pdbx_description
1 polymer ?
#
loop_
_entity_poly.entity_id
_entity_poly.type
_entity_poly.pdbx_seq_one_letter_code
_entity_poly.pdbx_strand_id
1 'polypeptide(L)'
;MFTKFCCTQNLKALYNRSELPEALHQLVDIYEDNYASDFRGTRLSDIFSDQQLFGHVDEKQVWQSKDFSTLTDNDFILLKQWIAQHQPHSRSYSRQVVQRDAIHRFSHRFTNLRVSVNDSRIIFQQADGAKWQAGSILGIFSHAIVGGPTQQTWAIIQPFEEIAPADTIHDHWRSYPVIGGCLFRNRWAPSAVLVDVRHIMCHFSWSALEVEGIEGECLLVLPLNKVGIYL
;
A
#
# COMPACT_ATOMS: atom_id res chain seq x y z
N MET A 1 16.03 15.02 4.63
CA MET A 1 15.98 15.60 3.26
C MET A 1 17.37 15.66 2.62
N PHE A 2 18.35 16.35 3.22
CA PHE A 2 19.69 16.49 2.68
C PHE A 2 20.49 15.18 2.63
N THR A 3 20.41 14.33 3.65
CA THR A 3 21.19 13.08 3.72
C THR A 3 20.87 12.09 2.60
N LYS A 4 19.58 11.84 2.29
CA LYS A 4 19.19 10.94 1.18
C LYS A 4 19.46 11.56 -0.20
N PHE A 5 19.31 12.88 -0.35
CA PHE A 5 19.75 13.62 -1.55
C PHE A 5 21.26 13.52 -1.75
N CYS A 6 22.05 13.74 -0.69
CA CYS A 6 23.50 13.54 -0.69
C CYS A 6 23.87 12.09 -0.96
N CYS A 7 23.20 11.09 -0.36
CA CYS A 7 23.45 9.69 -0.68
C CYS A 7 23.15 9.37 -2.16
N THR A 8 22.11 9.97 -2.74
CA THR A 8 21.77 9.80 -4.16
C THR A 8 22.71 10.56 -5.08
N GLN A 9 23.13 11.77 -4.73
CA GLN A 9 24.14 12.51 -5.47
C GLN A 9 25.52 11.84 -5.34
N ASN A 10 25.82 11.24 -4.19
CA ASN A 10 27.03 10.46 -3.96
C ASN A 10 26.98 9.14 -4.75
N LEU A 11 25.82 8.47 -4.80
CA LEU A 11 25.63 7.31 -5.67
C LEU A 11 25.72 7.70 -7.15
N LYS A 12 25.08 8.79 -7.57
CA LYS A 12 25.20 9.35 -8.93
C LYS A 12 26.64 9.77 -9.28
N ALA A 13 27.38 10.34 -8.33
CA ALA A 13 28.79 10.64 -8.47
C ALA A 13 29.64 9.36 -8.57
N LEU A 14 29.28 8.31 -7.82
CA LEU A 14 29.83 6.95 -7.97
C LEU A 14 29.41 6.27 -9.28
N TYR A 15 28.50 6.83 -10.07
CA TYR A 15 28.12 6.32 -11.40
C TYR A 15 28.69 7.19 -12.53
N ASN A 16 29.30 8.34 -12.22
CA ASN A 16 29.91 9.16 -13.25
C ASN A 16 31.27 8.57 -13.60
N ARG A 17 31.34 7.78 -14.67
CA ARG A 17 32.56 7.07 -15.12
C ARG A 17 33.77 7.99 -15.21
N SER A 18 33.58 9.26 -15.56
CA SER A 18 34.66 10.26 -15.65
C SER A 18 35.26 10.68 -14.31
N GLU A 19 34.55 10.45 -13.20
CA GLU A 19 34.96 10.85 -11.85
C GLU A 19 35.48 9.67 -11.01
N LEU A 20 35.41 8.44 -11.54
CA LEU A 20 35.85 7.22 -10.87
C LEU A 20 37.23 6.73 -11.37
N PRO A 21 38.05 6.12 -10.48
CA PRO A 21 39.23 5.37 -10.88
C PRO A 21 38.90 4.28 -11.90
N GLU A 22 39.77 4.10 -12.90
CA GLU A 22 39.56 3.16 -14.02
C GLU A 22 39.32 1.71 -13.56
N ALA A 23 39.92 1.31 -12.43
CA ALA A 23 39.72 -0.01 -11.82
C ALA A 23 38.26 -0.30 -11.40
N LEU A 24 37.42 0.72 -11.23
CA LEU A 24 36.02 0.58 -10.85
C LEU A 24 35.06 0.69 -12.05
N HIS A 25 35.55 1.01 -13.24
CA HIS A 25 34.69 1.17 -14.43
C HIS A 25 33.98 -0.13 -14.80
N GLN A 26 34.63 -1.28 -14.62
CA GLN A 26 34.02 -2.58 -14.87
C GLN A 26 32.81 -2.84 -13.95
N LEU A 27 32.81 -2.31 -12.73
CA LEU A 27 31.66 -2.44 -11.82
C LEU A 27 30.47 -1.60 -12.33
N VAL A 28 30.74 -0.41 -12.89
CA VAL A 28 29.73 0.44 -13.52
C VAL A 28 29.16 -0.26 -14.75
N ASP A 29 30.02 -0.84 -15.60
CA ASP A 29 29.60 -1.59 -16.79
C ASP A 29 28.72 -2.80 -16.41
N ILE A 30 29.13 -3.61 -15.43
CA ILE A 30 28.31 -4.72 -14.92
C ILE A 30 26.98 -4.21 -14.36
N TYR A 31 26.99 -3.10 -13.63
CA TYR A 31 25.78 -2.53 -13.07
C TYR A 31 24.84 -2.01 -14.16
N GLU A 32 25.34 -1.27 -15.15
CA GLU A 32 24.55 -0.81 -16.30
C GLU A 32 24.04 -1.99 -17.11
N ASP A 33 24.85 -3.00 -17.41
CA ASP A 33 24.40 -4.18 -18.17
C ASP A 33 23.27 -4.95 -17.45
N ASN A 34 23.32 -5.02 -16.11
CA ASN A 34 22.31 -5.74 -15.32
C ASN A 34 21.09 -4.88 -14.94
N TYR A 35 21.23 -3.56 -14.87
CA TYR A 35 20.21 -2.66 -14.32
C TYR A 35 19.85 -1.48 -15.24
N ALA A 36 20.42 -1.34 -16.45
CA ALA A 36 20.04 -0.33 -17.44
C ALA A 36 18.57 -0.43 -17.84
N SER A 37 18.01 -1.64 -17.84
CA SER A 37 16.57 -1.86 -18.02
C SER A 37 15.73 -1.36 -16.85
N ASP A 38 16.29 -1.33 -15.64
CA ASP A 38 15.66 -0.89 -14.38
C ASP A 38 15.69 0.64 -14.20
N PHE A 39 16.51 1.36 -14.97
CA PHE A 39 16.47 2.84 -15.03
C PHE A 39 15.21 3.39 -15.70
N ARG A 40 14.35 2.54 -16.28
CA ARG A 40 13.07 2.95 -16.90
C ARG A 40 11.97 3.40 -15.93
N GLY A 41 12.29 3.62 -14.65
CA GLY A 41 11.52 4.55 -13.81
C GLY A 41 10.82 3.98 -12.58
N THR A 42 11.07 2.73 -12.17
CA THR A 42 10.42 2.12 -10.99
C THR A 42 11.30 2.12 -9.73
N ARG A 43 12.61 1.88 -9.81
CA ARG A 43 13.47 1.79 -8.60
C ARG A 43 13.88 3.11 -7.99
N LEU A 44 14.10 4.15 -8.80
CA LEU A 44 14.41 5.48 -8.27
C LEU A 44 13.16 6.12 -7.66
N SER A 45 11.98 5.95 -8.26
CA SER A 45 10.71 6.39 -7.66
C SER A 45 10.44 5.73 -6.31
N ASP A 46 10.82 4.45 -6.12
CA ASP A 46 10.74 3.76 -4.83
C ASP A 46 11.68 4.36 -3.77
N ILE A 47 12.81 4.94 -4.17
CA ILE A 47 13.71 5.67 -3.25
C ILE A 47 13.07 7.01 -2.83
N PHE A 48 12.19 7.57 -3.66
CA PHE A 48 11.52 8.87 -3.43
C PHE A 48 10.12 8.76 -2.80
N SER A 49 9.48 7.58 -2.77
CA SER A 49 8.13 7.37 -2.22
C SER A 49 8.02 7.63 -0.71
N ASP A 50 9.16 7.75 -0.02
CA ASP A 50 9.26 8.04 1.41
C ASP A 50 9.14 9.56 1.74
N GLN A 51 8.89 10.40 0.74
CA GLN A 51 8.55 11.81 1.00
C GLN A 51 7.04 11.93 1.26
N GLN A 52 6.68 12.57 2.38
CA GLN A 52 5.30 12.96 2.73
C GLN A 52 4.57 13.71 1.60
N LEU A 53 5.30 14.30 0.64
CA LEU A 53 4.78 14.96 -0.55
C LEU A 53 4.15 14.00 -1.59
N PHE A 54 4.62 12.75 -1.72
CA PHE A 54 4.05 11.76 -2.65
C PHE A 54 2.92 10.91 -2.04
N GLY A 55 2.61 11.12 -0.76
CA GLY A 55 1.49 10.49 -0.07
C GLY A 55 0.17 11.26 -0.21
N HIS A 56 0.19 12.47 -0.79
CA HIS A 56 -1.04 13.18 -1.11
C HIS A 56 -1.73 12.50 -2.29
N VAL A 57 -3.00 12.14 -2.10
CA VAL A 57 -3.88 11.73 -3.20
C VAL A 57 -4.03 12.96 -4.08
N ASP A 58 -3.24 13.00 -5.14
CA ASP A 58 -2.91 14.20 -5.88
C ASP A 58 -4.04 14.57 -6.85
N GLU A 59 -5.16 15.02 -6.30
CA GLU A 59 -6.30 15.45 -7.10
C GLU A 59 -6.85 16.78 -6.60
N LYS A 60 -6.50 17.84 -7.33
CA LYS A 60 -7.22 19.13 -7.33
C LYS A 60 -8.52 19.00 -8.14
N GLN A 61 -9.27 17.92 -7.91
CA GLN A 61 -10.56 17.71 -8.57
C GLN A 61 -11.63 18.51 -7.82
N VAL A 62 -12.40 19.28 -8.57
CA VAL A 62 -13.58 20.00 -8.05
C VAL A 62 -14.80 19.13 -8.31
N TRP A 63 -15.51 18.76 -7.25
CA TRP A 63 -16.65 17.84 -7.32
C TRP A 63 -17.96 18.57 -7.55
N GLN A 64 -18.79 18.04 -8.43
CA GLN A 64 -20.16 18.51 -8.70
C GLN A 64 -21.16 17.67 -7.92
N SER A 65 -22.36 18.20 -7.65
CA SER A 65 -23.40 17.47 -6.90
C SER A 65 -23.78 16.12 -7.51
N LYS A 66 -23.65 15.96 -8.84
CA LYS A 66 -23.93 14.71 -9.55
C LYS A 66 -22.89 13.60 -9.29
N ASP A 67 -21.69 13.97 -8.83
CA ASP A 67 -20.61 13.02 -8.56
C ASP A 67 -20.79 12.35 -7.18
N PHE A 68 -21.71 12.86 -6.36
CA PHE A 68 -22.03 12.33 -5.06
C PHE A 68 -23.05 11.20 -5.17
N SER A 69 -22.82 10.17 -4.36
CA SER A 69 -23.70 9.03 -4.19
C SER A 69 -23.84 8.72 -2.70
N THR A 70 -24.79 7.87 -2.34
CA THR A 70 -25.04 7.48 -0.96
C THR A 70 -24.33 6.15 -0.67
N LEU A 71 -23.57 6.09 0.42
CA LEU A 71 -23.02 4.83 0.92
C LEU A 71 -24.13 3.82 1.22
N THR A 72 -23.82 2.53 1.00
CA THR A 72 -24.69 1.45 1.44
C THR A 72 -24.75 1.39 2.96
N ASP A 73 -25.75 0.72 3.53
CA ASP A 73 -25.88 0.61 4.99
C ASP A 73 -24.67 -0.06 5.64
N ASN A 74 -24.14 -1.12 5.01
CA ASN A 74 -22.96 -1.83 5.50
C ASN A 74 -21.71 -0.93 5.47
N ASP A 75 -21.47 -0.22 4.37
CA ASP A 75 -20.32 0.67 4.24
C ASP A 75 -20.41 1.86 5.22
N PHE A 76 -21.63 2.35 5.45
CA PHE A 76 -21.87 3.42 6.42
C PHE A 76 -21.66 2.97 7.87
N ILE A 77 -21.96 1.70 8.20
CA ILE A 77 -21.62 1.12 9.51
C ILE A 77 -20.10 1.12 9.70
N LEU A 78 -19.34 0.69 8.68
CA LEU A 78 -17.88 0.71 8.74
C LEU A 78 -17.33 2.14 8.91
N LEU A 79 -17.90 3.13 8.20
CA LEU A 79 -17.54 4.53 8.37
C LEU A 79 -17.81 5.02 9.79
N LYS A 80 -18.98 4.73 10.35
CA LYS A 80 -19.31 5.10 11.73
C LYS A 80 -18.33 4.50 12.75
N GLN A 81 -17.98 3.22 12.59
CA GLN A 81 -17.03 2.53 13.46
C GLN A 81 -15.65 3.16 13.37
N TRP A 82 -15.14 3.36 12.15
CA TRP A 82 -13.84 3.98 11.92
C TRP A 82 -13.77 5.37 12.55
N ILE A 83 -14.82 6.18 12.35
CA ILE A 83 -14.84 7.53 12.88
C ILE A 83 -14.95 7.55 14.41
N ALA A 84 -15.78 6.69 15.01
CA ALA A 84 -15.86 6.60 16.47
C ALA A 84 -14.49 6.30 17.11
N GLN A 85 -13.65 5.54 16.41
CA GLN A 85 -12.29 5.20 16.84
C GLN A 85 -11.28 6.35 16.60
N HIS A 86 -11.35 7.05 15.46
CA HIS A 86 -10.29 7.98 15.03
C HIS A 86 -10.64 9.47 15.20
N GLN A 87 -11.91 9.84 15.26
CA GLN A 87 -12.37 11.23 15.40
C GLN A 87 -13.60 11.31 16.35
N PRO A 88 -13.44 10.95 17.64
CA PRO A 88 -14.56 10.82 18.58
C PRO A 88 -15.33 12.13 18.84
N HIS A 89 -14.74 13.28 18.52
CA HIS A 89 -15.37 14.59 18.72
C HIS A 89 -16.27 15.04 17.57
N SER A 90 -16.21 14.38 16.43
CA SER A 90 -17.05 14.74 15.29
C SER A 90 -18.51 14.28 15.56
N ARG A 91 -19.49 15.14 15.27
CA ARG A 91 -20.89 14.95 15.72
C ARG A 91 -21.86 14.52 14.62
N SER A 92 -21.48 14.65 13.36
CA SER A 92 -22.34 14.34 12.22
C SER A 92 -21.50 13.96 11.01
N TYR A 93 -21.95 12.95 10.28
CA TYR A 93 -21.28 12.46 9.07
C TYR A 93 -22.32 12.23 8.00
N SER A 94 -22.02 12.74 6.80
CA SER A 94 -22.87 12.53 5.64
C SER A 94 -22.71 11.11 5.12
N ARG A 95 -23.81 10.50 4.67
CA ARG A 95 -23.77 9.31 3.82
C ARG A 95 -23.38 9.64 2.38
N GLN A 96 -23.42 10.93 2.01
CA GLN A 96 -23.07 11.37 0.67
C GLN A 96 -21.56 11.43 0.52
N VAL A 97 -21.05 10.66 -0.42
CA VAL A 97 -19.64 10.52 -0.73
C VAL A 97 -19.43 10.50 -2.24
N VAL A 98 -18.21 10.74 -2.66
CA VAL A 98 -17.79 10.52 -4.05
C VAL A 98 -17.22 9.12 -4.16
N GLN A 99 -17.83 8.25 -4.98
CA GLN A 99 -17.28 6.92 -5.25
C GLN A 99 -16.12 7.03 -6.22
N ARG A 100 -15.11 6.20 -6.00
CA ARG A 100 -13.86 6.23 -6.78
C ARG A 100 -13.56 4.86 -7.33
N ASP A 101 -13.29 4.82 -8.63
CA ASP A 101 -12.81 3.60 -9.27
C ASP A 101 -11.36 3.31 -8.87
N ALA A 102 -10.54 4.35 -8.69
CA ALA A 102 -9.14 4.22 -8.33
C ALA A 102 -8.60 5.43 -7.55
N ILE A 103 -7.44 5.21 -6.94
CA ILE A 103 -6.54 6.24 -6.41
C ILE A 103 -5.13 5.98 -6.95
N HIS A 104 -4.32 7.04 -6.99
CA HIS A 104 -2.91 6.92 -7.30
C HIS A 104 -2.09 7.32 -6.08
N ARG A 105 -1.15 6.47 -5.69
CA ARG A 105 -0.24 6.73 -4.58
C ARG A 105 1.10 6.06 -4.86
N PHE A 106 2.20 6.74 -4.55
CA PHE A 106 3.55 6.22 -4.83
C PHE A 106 3.76 5.83 -6.30
N SER A 107 3.14 6.54 -7.24
CA SER A 107 3.12 6.20 -8.68
C SER A 107 2.45 4.85 -9.02
N HIS A 108 1.79 4.22 -8.05
CA HIS A 108 0.97 3.02 -8.26
C HIS A 108 -0.51 3.37 -8.26
N ARG A 109 -1.25 2.65 -9.07
CA ARG A 109 -2.70 2.73 -9.14
C ARG A 109 -3.29 1.65 -8.23
N PHE A 110 -4.12 2.06 -7.28
CA PHE A 110 -4.91 1.16 -6.46
C PHE A 110 -6.36 1.26 -6.89
N THR A 111 -7.02 0.13 -7.08
CA THR A 111 -8.40 0.07 -7.57
C THR A 111 -9.18 -1.03 -6.86
N ASN A 112 -10.49 -1.08 -7.07
CA ASN A 112 -11.32 -2.10 -6.44
C ASN A 112 -11.24 -3.44 -7.22
N LEU A 113 -11.57 -4.53 -6.52
CA LEU A 113 -11.52 -5.91 -7.02
C LEU A 113 -12.35 -6.13 -8.29
N ARG A 114 -13.42 -5.36 -8.49
CA ARG A 114 -14.27 -5.46 -9.69
C ARG A 114 -13.58 -4.90 -10.94
N VAL A 115 -12.68 -3.94 -10.76
CA VAL A 115 -11.95 -3.28 -11.85
C VAL A 115 -10.67 -4.04 -12.20
N SER A 116 -9.85 -4.39 -11.21
CA SER A 116 -8.60 -5.15 -11.42
C SER A 116 -8.27 -5.97 -10.17
N VAL A 117 -8.17 -7.29 -10.33
CA VAL A 117 -7.80 -8.21 -9.24
C VAL A 117 -6.36 -7.99 -8.77
N ASN A 118 -5.46 -7.62 -9.68
CA ASN A 118 -4.05 -7.43 -9.33
C ASN A 118 -3.83 -6.11 -8.61
N ASP A 119 -4.48 -5.04 -9.08
CA ASP A 119 -4.33 -3.69 -8.49
C ASP A 119 -5.25 -3.47 -7.27
N SER A 120 -6.07 -4.45 -6.91
CA SER A 120 -6.87 -4.42 -5.67
C SER A 120 -6.18 -5.08 -4.48
N ARG A 121 -5.19 -5.94 -4.74
CA ARG A 121 -4.45 -6.66 -3.71
C ARG A 121 -3.40 -5.76 -3.08
N ILE A 122 -3.53 -5.58 -1.77
CA ILE A 122 -2.72 -4.63 -1.02
C ILE A 122 -2.30 -5.14 0.35
N ILE A 123 -1.17 -4.62 0.82
CA ILE A 123 -0.77 -4.62 2.21
C ILE A 123 -1.20 -3.29 2.83
N PHE A 124 -1.79 -3.33 4.01
CA PHE A 124 -2.29 -2.15 4.70
C PHE A 124 -2.14 -2.27 6.22
N GLN A 125 -2.23 -1.16 6.91
CA GLN A 125 -2.37 -1.08 8.37
C GLN A 125 -3.73 -0.48 8.73
N GLN A 126 -4.29 -0.81 9.88
CA GLN A 126 -5.55 -0.18 10.33
C GLN A 126 -5.32 1.17 11.02
N ALA A 127 -4.13 1.38 11.57
CA ALA A 127 -3.69 2.60 12.23
C ALA A 127 -2.15 2.69 12.19
N ASP A 128 -1.60 3.86 12.50
CA ASP A 128 -0.16 4.07 12.55
C ASP A 128 0.49 3.15 13.59
N GLY A 129 1.51 2.41 13.18
CA GLY A 129 2.22 1.43 14.03
C GLY A 129 1.47 0.12 14.26
N ALA A 130 0.26 -0.06 13.70
CA ALA A 130 -0.42 -1.35 13.76
C ALA A 130 0.32 -2.42 12.95
N LYS A 131 0.11 -3.69 13.30
CA LYS A 131 0.57 -4.81 12.47
C LYS A 131 -0.06 -4.70 11.08
N TRP A 132 0.74 -4.88 10.04
CA TRP A 132 0.24 -4.88 8.67
C TRP A 132 -0.57 -6.15 8.38
N GLN A 133 -1.54 -6.02 7.48
CA GLN A 133 -2.42 -7.09 7.02
C GLN A 133 -2.44 -7.11 5.49
N ALA A 134 -2.82 -8.25 4.91
CA ALA A 134 -3.05 -8.38 3.48
C ALA A 134 -4.55 -8.45 3.19
N GLY A 135 -4.99 -7.88 2.07
CA GLY A 135 -6.39 -7.93 1.67
C GLY A 135 -6.62 -7.46 0.25
N SER A 136 -7.90 -7.35 -0.10
CA SER A 136 -8.33 -6.78 -1.38
C SER A 136 -9.27 -5.59 -1.17
N ILE A 137 -9.05 -4.51 -1.92
CA ILE A 137 -9.94 -3.35 -1.95
C ILE A 137 -11.28 -3.76 -2.59
N LEU A 138 -12.37 -3.62 -1.86
CA LEU A 138 -13.74 -3.83 -2.34
C LEU A 138 -14.33 -2.55 -2.96
N GLY A 139 -13.97 -1.39 -2.43
CA GLY A 139 -14.47 -0.09 -2.87
C GLY A 139 -13.63 1.06 -2.32
N ILE A 140 -13.66 2.20 -2.99
CA ILE A 140 -12.94 3.41 -2.58
C ILE A 140 -13.92 4.58 -2.65
N PHE A 141 -13.92 5.42 -1.64
CA PHE A 141 -14.74 6.63 -1.65
C PHE A 141 -14.06 7.79 -0.93
N SER A 142 -14.46 9.00 -1.29
CA SER A 142 -13.98 10.25 -0.71
C SER A 142 -15.10 11.04 -0.06
N HIS A 143 -14.82 11.60 1.11
CA HIS A 143 -15.60 12.70 1.66
C HIS A 143 -15.08 14.00 1.05
N ALA A 144 -15.97 14.73 0.40
CA ALA A 144 -15.69 15.96 -0.30
C ALA A 144 -16.82 16.97 -0.13
N ILE A 145 -16.54 18.23 -0.41
CA ILE A 145 -17.54 19.30 -0.44
C ILE A 145 -17.86 19.62 -1.90
N VAL A 146 -19.13 19.84 -2.25
CA VAL A 146 -19.52 20.30 -3.59
C VAL A 146 -18.81 21.62 -3.90
N GLY A 147 -18.09 21.67 -5.03
CA GLY A 147 -17.27 22.83 -5.40
C GLY A 147 -15.98 22.99 -4.60
N GLY A 148 -15.70 22.08 -3.66
CA GLY A 148 -14.54 22.10 -2.78
C GLY A 148 -13.60 20.90 -3.01
N PRO A 149 -12.48 20.86 -2.26
CA PRO A 149 -11.52 19.77 -2.35
C PRO A 149 -12.02 18.50 -1.65
N THR A 150 -11.40 17.38 -1.99
CA THR A 150 -11.47 16.15 -1.19
C THR A 150 -10.88 16.38 0.19
N GLN A 151 -11.62 16.01 1.24
CA GLN A 151 -11.14 16.12 2.62
C GLN A 151 -10.42 14.85 3.07
N GLN A 152 -11.00 13.69 2.77
CA GLN A 152 -10.47 12.39 3.18
C GLN A 152 -10.95 11.30 2.22
N THR A 153 -10.11 10.28 2.03
CA THR A 153 -10.42 9.13 1.18
C THR A 153 -10.20 7.86 1.99
N TRP A 154 -11.14 6.94 1.86
CA TRP A 154 -11.06 5.62 2.48
C TRP A 154 -11.19 4.52 1.45
N ALA A 155 -10.64 3.37 1.79
CA ALA A 155 -10.86 2.11 1.10
C ALA A 155 -11.57 1.13 2.03
N ILE A 156 -12.57 0.44 1.48
CA ILE A 156 -13.16 -0.73 2.11
C ILE A 156 -12.34 -1.93 1.66
N ILE A 157 -11.79 -2.67 2.61
CA ILE A 157 -10.87 -3.77 2.34
C ILE A 157 -11.46 -5.05 2.93
N GLN A 158 -11.42 -6.13 2.16
CA GLN A 158 -11.65 -7.48 2.64
C GLN A 158 -10.29 -8.10 2.99
N PRO A 159 -9.95 -8.26 4.28
CA PRO A 159 -8.68 -8.86 4.67
C PRO A 159 -8.66 -10.36 4.34
N PHE A 160 -7.47 -10.91 4.12
CA PHE A 160 -7.25 -12.34 4.27
C PHE A 160 -7.26 -12.70 5.75
N GLU A 161 -7.71 -13.91 6.06
CA GLU A 161 -7.71 -14.39 7.43
C GLU A 161 -6.27 -14.68 7.89
N GLU A 162 -5.88 -14.17 9.06
CA GLU A 162 -4.58 -14.48 9.65
C GLU A 162 -4.51 -15.95 10.07
N ILE A 163 -3.33 -16.56 9.97
CA ILE A 163 -3.10 -17.88 10.56
C ILE A 163 -3.32 -17.83 12.09
N ALA A 164 -3.71 -18.96 12.69
CA ALA A 164 -3.97 -19.00 14.11
C ALA A 164 -2.69 -18.70 14.90
N PRO A 165 -2.78 -18.12 16.12
CA PRO A 165 -1.60 -17.84 16.93
C PRO A 165 -0.70 -19.06 17.16
N ALA A 166 -1.29 -20.25 17.34
CA ALA A 166 -0.56 -21.50 17.52
C ALA A 166 0.25 -21.89 16.26
N ASP A 167 -0.23 -21.54 15.07
CA ASP A 167 0.40 -21.88 13.79
C ASP A 167 1.57 -20.95 13.44
N THR A 168 1.72 -19.83 14.15
CA THR A 168 2.75 -18.82 13.84
C THR A 168 4.17 -19.35 13.97
N ILE A 169 4.38 -20.46 14.70
CA ILE A 169 5.66 -21.16 14.78
C ILE A 169 6.10 -21.75 13.43
N HIS A 170 5.15 -22.00 12.52
CA HIS A 170 5.38 -22.53 11.18
C HIS A 170 5.54 -21.42 10.12
N ASP A 171 5.33 -20.15 10.49
CA ASP A 171 5.51 -19.00 9.60
C ASP A 171 6.95 -18.48 9.70
N HIS A 172 7.88 -19.22 9.08
CA HIS A 172 9.30 -18.86 9.07
C HIS A 172 9.58 -17.51 8.37
N TRP A 173 8.68 -17.04 7.50
CA TRP A 173 8.83 -15.78 6.78
C TRP A 173 8.76 -14.55 7.70
N ARG A 174 7.99 -14.63 8.80
CA ARG A 174 7.91 -13.56 9.81
C ARG A 174 9.25 -13.21 10.44
N SER A 175 10.19 -14.17 10.50
CA SER A 175 11.53 -13.94 11.04
C SER A 175 12.41 -13.06 10.15
N TYR A 176 11.98 -12.76 8.92
CA TYR A 176 12.75 -11.98 7.96
C TYR A 176 12.11 -10.61 7.68
N PRO A 177 12.23 -9.64 8.61
CA PRO A 177 11.59 -8.33 8.50
C PRO A 177 11.99 -7.55 7.23
N VAL A 178 13.19 -7.82 6.68
CA VAL A 178 13.75 -7.12 5.51
C VAL A 178 13.05 -7.51 4.20
N ILE A 179 12.67 -8.79 4.04
CA ILE A 179 11.90 -9.28 2.88
C ILE A 179 10.40 -9.41 3.18
N GLY A 180 10.03 -9.35 4.47
CA GLY A 180 8.72 -8.92 4.95
C GLY A 180 7.54 -9.81 4.59
N GLY A 181 7.77 -11.12 4.37
CA GLY A 181 6.69 -12.05 4.07
C GLY A 181 5.88 -12.46 5.29
N CYS A 182 4.62 -12.84 5.08
CA CYS A 182 3.77 -13.44 6.13
C CYS A 182 2.80 -14.43 5.50
N LEU A 183 2.49 -15.49 6.24
CA LEU A 183 1.42 -16.42 5.88
C LEU A 183 0.05 -15.89 6.31
N PHE A 184 -0.93 -16.10 5.45
CA PHE A 184 -2.36 -15.94 5.70
C PHE A 184 -3.07 -17.24 5.31
N ARG A 185 -4.28 -17.47 5.82
CA ARG A 185 -5.13 -18.55 5.31
C ARG A 185 -5.58 -18.20 3.89
N ASN A 186 -5.70 -19.17 2.98
CA ASN A 186 -6.27 -18.92 1.65
C ASN A 186 -7.81 -18.78 1.69
N ARG A 187 -8.29 -17.85 2.50
CA ARG A 187 -9.69 -17.46 2.61
C ARG A 187 -9.81 -16.04 3.14
N TRP A 188 -10.95 -15.44 2.85
CA TRP A 188 -11.27 -14.10 3.36
C TRP A 188 -11.61 -14.15 4.85
N ALA A 189 -11.20 -13.12 5.58
CA ALA A 189 -11.70 -12.85 6.91
C ALA A 189 -13.23 -12.64 6.86
N PRO A 190 -13.97 -12.87 7.96
CA PRO A 190 -15.43 -12.77 7.95
C PRO A 190 -15.97 -11.35 7.75
N SER A 191 -15.16 -10.33 8.04
CA SER A 191 -15.58 -8.93 8.03
C SER A 191 -14.64 -8.06 7.21
N ALA A 192 -15.22 -7.16 6.43
CA ALA A 192 -14.48 -6.07 5.81
C ALA A 192 -14.12 -4.99 6.83
N VAL A 193 -13.10 -4.20 6.51
CA VAL A 193 -12.63 -3.08 7.34
C VAL A 193 -12.55 -1.81 6.50
N LEU A 194 -12.77 -0.65 7.14
CA LEU A 194 -12.53 0.64 6.51
C LEU A 194 -11.15 1.16 6.92
N VAL A 195 -10.37 1.59 5.94
CA VAL A 195 -9.00 2.05 6.16
C VAL A 195 -8.81 3.38 5.44
N ASP A 196 -8.14 4.32 6.10
CA ASP A 196 -7.69 5.53 5.43
C ASP A 196 -6.65 5.17 4.38
N VAL A 197 -6.77 5.70 3.16
CA VAL A 197 -5.89 5.29 2.05
C VAL A 197 -4.41 5.58 2.32
N ARG A 198 -4.09 6.46 3.28
CA ARG A 198 -2.72 6.70 3.76
C ARG A 198 -2.10 5.49 4.47
N HIS A 199 -2.91 4.56 4.96
CA HIS A 199 -2.46 3.30 5.57
C HIS A 199 -2.36 2.13 4.58
N ILE A 200 -2.65 2.34 3.29
CA ILE A 200 -2.38 1.36 2.22
C ILE A 200 -0.91 1.43 1.83
N MET A 201 -0.12 0.44 2.19
CA MET A 201 1.34 0.51 2.07
C MET A 201 1.80 0.27 0.63
N CYS A 202 1.39 -0.85 0.04
CA CYS A 202 1.79 -1.26 -1.31
C CYS A 202 0.93 -2.42 -1.83
N HIS A 203 1.17 -2.80 -3.08
CA HIS A 203 0.71 -4.08 -3.60
C HIS A 203 1.56 -5.23 -3.07
N PHE A 204 1.06 -6.46 -3.21
CA PHE A 204 1.81 -7.67 -2.89
C PHE A 204 1.77 -8.69 -4.01
N SER A 205 2.81 -9.53 -4.08
CA SER A 205 2.75 -10.82 -4.75
C SER A 205 2.37 -11.90 -3.76
N TRP A 206 1.83 -13.00 -4.26
CA TRP A 206 1.44 -14.11 -3.41
C TRP A 206 1.69 -15.45 -4.10
N SER A 207 1.79 -16.50 -3.27
CA SER A 207 1.76 -17.89 -3.70
C SER A 207 0.88 -18.67 -2.74
N ALA A 208 0.02 -19.53 -3.29
CA ALA A 208 -0.64 -20.55 -2.48
C ALA A 208 0.34 -21.70 -2.20
N LEU A 209 0.31 -22.23 -0.99
CA LEU A 209 1.08 -23.42 -0.61
C LEU A 209 0.44 -24.13 0.59
N GLU A 210 0.74 -25.43 0.71
CA GLU A 210 0.49 -26.20 1.92
C GLU A 210 1.72 -26.10 2.83
N VAL A 211 1.50 -25.82 4.11
CA VAL A 211 2.56 -25.67 5.11
C VAL A 211 2.43 -26.78 6.13
N GLU A 212 3.49 -27.56 6.33
CA GLU A 212 3.49 -28.64 7.31
C GLU A 212 3.19 -28.08 8.72
N GLY A 213 2.18 -28.66 9.38
CA GLY A 213 1.70 -28.22 10.69
C GLY A 213 0.53 -27.24 10.64
N ILE A 214 0.16 -26.73 9.47
CA ILE A 214 -1.00 -25.84 9.30
C ILE A 214 -2.09 -26.55 8.48
N GLU A 215 -3.31 -26.67 9.03
CA GLU A 215 -4.41 -27.34 8.34
C GLU A 215 -4.92 -26.55 7.13
N GLY A 216 -4.78 -27.09 5.92
CA GLY A 216 -5.30 -26.49 4.69
C GLY A 216 -4.34 -25.49 4.02
N GLU A 217 -4.81 -24.87 2.94
CA GLU A 217 -3.99 -24.03 2.09
C GLU A 217 -3.72 -22.63 2.70
N CYS A 218 -2.47 -22.21 2.62
CA CYS A 218 -2.00 -20.89 3.04
C CYS A 218 -1.61 -20.04 1.84
N LEU A 219 -1.66 -18.72 2.02
CA LEU A 219 -1.11 -17.72 1.12
C LEU A 219 0.15 -17.15 1.74
N LEU A 220 1.29 -17.36 1.09
CA LEU A 220 2.48 -16.56 1.34
C LEU A 220 2.30 -15.22 0.64
N VAL A 221 2.26 -14.14 1.41
CA VAL A 221 2.16 -12.77 0.90
C VAL A 221 3.51 -12.09 1.02
N LEU A 222 3.97 -11.47 -0.08
CA LEU A 222 5.24 -10.75 -0.17
C LEU A 222 5.00 -9.31 -0.67
N PRO A 223 5.43 -8.27 0.09
CA PRO A 223 5.33 -6.89 -0.37
C PRO A 223 6.09 -6.66 -1.69
N LEU A 224 5.48 -5.99 -2.66
CA LEU A 224 6.15 -5.66 -3.93
C LEU A 224 7.04 -4.43 -3.81
N ASN A 225 6.70 -3.49 -2.93
CA ASN A 225 7.53 -2.30 -2.71
C ASN A 225 8.39 -2.54 -1.47
N LYS A 226 9.72 -2.58 -1.68
CA LYS A 226 10.73 -2.84 -0.64
C LYS A 226 11.04 -1.62 0.24
N VAL A 227 10.26 -0.55 0.12
CA VAL A 227 10.50 0.69 0.84
C VAL A 227 10.24 0.40 2.31
N GLY A 228 11.29 0.43 3.11
CA GLY A 228 11.39 -0.18 4.44
C GLY A 228 10.08 -0.11 5.21
N ILE A 229 9.47 -1.29 5.41
CA ILE A 229 8.47 -1.48 6.44
C ILE A 229 9.25 -1.26 7.75
N TYR A 230 9.25 -0.03 8.25
CA TYR A 230 9.82 0.29 9.55
C TYR A 230 8.94 -0.43 10.60
N LEU A 231 9.38 -1.64 10.97
CA LEU A 231 8.90 -2.39 12.12
C LEU A 231 9.50 -1.83 13.41
#